data_AF-A0A815VAL3-F1
#
_entry.id   AF-A0A815VAL3-F1
#
_cell.length_a   1.000
_cell.length_b   1.000
_cell.length_c   1.000
_cell.angle_alpha   90.00
_cell.angle_beta   90.00
_cell.angle_gamma   90.00
#
_symmetry.space_group_name_H-M   'P 1'
#
loop_
_entity.id
_entity.type
_entity.pdbx_description
1 polymer ?
#
loop_
_entity_poly.entity_id
_entity_poly.type
_entity_poly.pdbx_seq_one_letter_code
_entity_poly.pdbx_strand_id
1 'polypeptide(L)'
;LEFHFLPTNPFFIETILTKQYSIRYELNNSNPYRSYDGPEVDHCYGCLITWKSDYNLTIRKRTKRIRNKTTGQIRFVQIEESIKSFFDFFSPPIIPINGIHDMNKEDQIRLEADIEFGLLLKQRVLPRAILYYTGEALPIFHEEEDDKDDQLTASDSSQ
;
A
#
# COMPACT_ATOMS: atom_id res chain seq x y z
N LEU A 1 8.43 -7.40 -6.89
CA LEU A 1 9.24 -6.23 -6.48
C LEU A 1 10.14 -6.69 -5.35
N GLU A 2 11.43 -6.40 -5.44
CA GLU A 2 12.42 -6.77 -4.43
C GLU A 2 13.15 -5.50 -3.99
N PHE A 3 13.24 -5.30 -2.67
CA PHE A 3 13.89 -4.15 -2.06
C PHE A 3 15.11 -4.64 -1.30
N HIS A 4 16.29 -4.31 -1.81
CA HIS A 4 17.56 -4.73 -1.21
C HIS A 4 18.04 -3.69 -0.20
N PHE A 5 18.26 -4.12 1.03
CA PHE A 5 18.80 -3.31 2.13
C PHE A 5 20.21 -3.78 2.49
N LEU A 6 21.03 -2.85 2.97
CA LEU A 6 22.36 -3.17 3.45
C LEU A 6 22.28 -4.09 4.69
N PRO A 7 23.18 -5.08 4.84
CA PRO A 7 23.21 -5.96 6.02
C PRO A 7 23.42 -5.20 7.34
N THR A 8 23.99 -3.99 7.28
CA THR A 8 24.22 -3.10 8.43
C THR A 8 22.99 -2.32 8.87
N ASN A 9 21.83 -2.56 8.26
CA ASN A 9 20.57 -1.91 8.60
C ASN A 9 20.22 -2.05 10.10
N PRO A 10 20.01 -0.95 10.85
CA PRO A 10 19.67 -1.01 12.27
C PRO A 10 18.19 -1.35 12.53
N PHE A 11 17.30 -1.24 11.53
CA PHE A 11 15.85 -1.32 11.73
C PHE A 11 15.30 -2.74 11.76
N PHE A 12 15.74 -3.62 10.86
CA PHE A 12 15.26 -5.00 10.74
C PHE A 12 16.38 -5.93 10.27
N ILE A 13 16.12 -7.24 10.28
CA ILE A 13 17.14 -8.28 10.03
C ILE A 13 17.25 -8.61 8.54
N GLU A 14 16.14 -8.59 7.82
CA GLU A 14 16.03 -8.98 6.43
C GLU A 14 16.86 -8.06 5.52
N THR A 15 17.62 -8.64 4.58
CA THR A 15 18.35 -7.89 3.54
C THR A 15 17.52 -7.69 2.28
N ILE A 16 16.44 -8.45 2.11
CA ILE A 16 15.55 -8.34 0.95
C ILE A 16 14.11 -8.38 1.47
N LEU A 17 13.35 -7.33 1.18
CA LEU A 17 11.90 -7.32 1.37
C LEU A 17 11.23 -7.55 0.02
N THR A 18 10.25 -8.46 -0.02
CA THR A 18 9.61 -8.88 -1.26
C THR A 18 8.13 -8.49 -1.27
N LYS A 19 7.66 -8.07 -2.45
CA LYS A 19 6.25 -7.83 -2.74
C LYS A 19 5.89 -8.49 -4.06
N GLN A 20 4.87 -9.34 -4.03
CA GLN A 20 4.43 -10.14 -5.17
C GLN A 20 2.93 -9.94 -5.42
N TYR A 21 2.59 -9.83 -6.70
CA TYR A 21 1.21 -9.76 -7.19
C TYR A 21 0.96 -10.99 -8.05
N SER A 22 -0.06 -11.77 -7.70
CA SER A 22 -0.56 -12.85 -8.55
C SER A 22 -1.61 -12.27 -9.48
N ILE A 23 -1.43 -12.51 -10.78
CA ILE A 23 -2.31 -12.00 -11.83
C ILE A 23 -3.06 -13.18 -12.42
N ARG A 24 -4.38 -13.07 -12.50
CA ARG A 24 -5.25 -14.04 -13.16
C ARG A 24 -5.55 -13.57 -14.57
N TYR A 25 -5.32 -14.45 -15.54
CA TYR A 25 -5.56 -14.21 -16.97
C TYR A 25 -6.81 -14.93 -17.49
N GLU A 26 -7.43 -15.79 -16.69
CA GLU A 26 -8.49 -16.69 -17.14
C GLU A 26 -9.89 -16.16 -16.81
N LEU A 27 -10.83 -16.42 -17.73
CA LEU A 27 -12.25 -16.31 -17.50
C LEU A 27 -12.67 -17.29 -16.40
N ASN A 28 -13.43 -16.83 -15.42
CA ASN A 28 -13.93 -17.70 -14.37
C ASN A 28 -14.81 -18.80 -15.00
N ASN A 29 -14.38 -20.07 -14.93
CA ASN A 29 -15.13 -21.22 -15.48
C ASN A 29 -16.55 -21.34 -14.91
N SER A 30 -16.83 -20.75 -13.74
CA SER A 30 -18.17 -20.71 -13.15
C SER A 30 -19.08 -19.62 -13.73
N ASN A 31 -18.52 -18.61 -14.40
CA ASN A 31 -19.27 -17.60 -15.13
C ASN A 31 -18.59 -17.25 -16.46
N PRO A 32 -18.70 -18.14 -17.47
CA PRO A 32 -18.06 -17.97 -18.78
C PRO A 32 -18.62 -16.79 -19.60
N TYR A 33 -19.71 -16.16 -19.13
CA TYR A 33 -20.35 -15.01 -19.79
C TYR A 33 -19.88 -13.66 -19.25
N ARG A 34 -19.13 -13.60 -18.14
CA ARG A 34 -18.47 -12.35 -17.74
C ARG A 34 -17.39 -12.08 -18.77
N SER A 35 -17.54 -11.01 -19.57
CA SER A 35 -16.55 -10.59 -20.55
C SER A 35 -15.19 -10.40 -19.88
N TYR A 36 -14.13 -10.92 -20.50
CA TYR A 36 -12.76 -10.75 -20.03
C TYR A 36 -12.40 -9.26 -20.03
N ASP A 37 -12.19 -8.68 -18.86
CA ASP A 37 -11.87 -7.26 -18.67
C ASP A 37 -10.35 -7.01 -18.58
N GLY A 38 -9.55 -8.03 -18.89
CA GLY A 38 -8.10 -7.99 -18.80
C GLY A 38 -7.52 -8.75 -17.61
N PRO A 39 -6.20 -8.68 -17.42
CA PRO A 39 -5.52 -9.31 -16.29
C PRO A 39 -5.88 -8.63 -14.97
N GLU A 40 -6.53 -9.36 -14.06
CA GLU A 40 -6.90 -8.88 -12.72
C GLU A 40 -5.88 -9.37 -11.68
N VAL A 41 -5.56 -8.53 -10.69
CA VAL A 41 -4.77 -8.96 -9.53
C VAL A 41 -5.67 -9.78 -8.61
N ASP A 42 -5.29 -11.04 -8.38
CA ASP A 42 -6.07 -12.00 -7.61
C ASP A 42 -5.53 -12.18 -6.19
N HIS A 43 -4.21 -12.06 -6.00
CA HIS A 43 -3.58 -12.17 -4.69
C HIS A 43 -2.41 -11.18 -4.56
N CYS A 44 -2.28 -10.58 -3.38
CA CYS A 44 -1.14 -9.75 -3.01
C CYS A 44 -0.38 -10.41 -1.85
N TYR A 45 0.91 -10.66 -2.04
CA TYR A 45 1.77 -11.26 -1.03
C TYR A 45 2.88 -10.28 -0.67
N GLY A 46 2.96 -9.91 0.59
CA GLY A 46 4.12 -9.21 1.14
C GLY A 46 5.05 -10.16 1.90
N CYS A 47 5.93 -9.60 2.71
CA CYS A 47 6.87 -10.34 3.53
C CYS A 47 6.81 -9.87 4.98
N LEU A 48 6.99 -10.79 5.93
CA LEU A 48 7.11 -10.44 7.34
C LEU A 48 8.43 -9.70 7.58
N ILE A 49 8.38 -8.57 8.29
CA ILE A 49 9.56 -7.78 8.67
C ILE A 49 9.88 -8.05 10.13
N THR A 50 11.07 -8.57 10.40
CA THR A 50 11.56 -8.80 11.77
C THR A 50 12.28 -7.56 12.27
N TRP A 51 11.53 -6.65 12.87
CA TRP A 51 12.06 -5.43 13.48
C TRP A 51 13.04 -5.73 14.60
N LYS A 52 14.18 -5.05 14.59
CA LYS A 52 15.14 -5.02 15.70
C LYS A 52 14.53 -4.15 16.82
N SER A 53 14.76 -4.56 18.08
CA SER A 53 14.12 -3.96 19.27
C SER A 53 14.13 -2.43 19.24
N ASP A 54 12.98 -1.82 19.54
CA ASP A 54 12.72 -0.37 19.57
C ASP A 54 12.70 0.40 18.24
N TYR A 55 12.98 -0.24 17.11
CA TYR A 55 13.02 0.42 15.78
C TYR A 55 11.84 0.11 14.88
N ASN A 56 10.73 -0.39 15.43
CA ASN A 56 9.54 -0.67 14.63
C ASN A 56 8.90 0.64 14.13
N LEU A 57 9.10 0.94 12.84
CA LEU A 57 8.58 2.14 12.19
C LEU A 57 7.07 2.10 11.93
N THR A 58 6.40 0.97 12.17
CA THR A 58 4.94 0.87 12.09
C THR A 58 4.24 1.19 13.41
N ILE A 59 5.00 1.43 14.49
CA ILE A 59 4.45 1.64 15.84
C ILE A 59 5.03 2.89 16.50
N ARG A 60 4.16 3.71 17.10
CA ARG A 60 4.53 4.79 18.02
C ARG A 60 4.39 4.32 19.46
N LYS A 61 5.45 4.44 20.24
CA LYS A 61 5.37 4.27 21.70
C LYS A 61 4.98 5.59 22.35
N ARG A 62 3.90 5.60 23.13
CA ARG A 62 3.47 6.74 23.97
C ARG A 62 3.34 6.31 25.42
N THR A 63 3.78 7.15 26.34
CA THR A 63 3.63 6.88 27.78
C THR A 63 2.40 7.59 28.32
N LYS A 64 1.42 6.82 28.82
CA LYS A 64 0.24 7.36 29.49
C LYS A 64 0.42 7.30 31.00
N ARG A 65 0.26 8.45 31.66
CA ARG A 65 0.22 8.54 33.12
C ARG A 65 -1.17 8.11 33.59
N ILE A 66 -1.23 7.00 34.31
CA ILE A 66 -2.49 6.46 34.86
C ILE A 66 -2.46 6.65 36.38
N ARG A 67 -3.51 7.27 36.91
CA ARG A 67 -3.73 7.40 38.36
C ARG A 67 -4.79 6.41 38.79
N ASN A 68 -4.47 5.54 39.74
CA ASN A 68 -5.44 4.65 40.35
C ASN A 68 -6.43 5.48 41.18
N LYS A 69 -7.73 5.36 40.88
CA LYS A 69 -8.79 6.14 41.53
C LYS A 69 -8.94 5.81 43.01
N THR A 70 -8.63 4.58 43.42
CA THR A 70 -8.84 4.07 44.78
C THR A 70 -7.62 4.30 45.66
N THR A 71 -6.42 3.97 45.16
CA THR A 71 -5.18 4.05 45.95
C THR A 71 -4.38 5.34 45.72
N GLY A 72 -4.80 6.18 44.77
CA GLY A 72 -4.11 7.43 44.42
C GLY A 72 -2.75 7.25 43.73
N GLN A 73 -2.23 6.02 43.64
CA GLN A 73 -0.93 5.71 43.04
C GLN A 73 -0.89 6.05 41.54
N ILE A 74 0.26 6.57 41.11
CA ILE A 74 0.52 6.92 39.71
C ILE A 74 1.44 5.86 39.10
N ARG A 75 1.05 5.33 37.95
CA ARG A 75 1.87 4.44 37.12
C ARG A 75 1.99 5.00 35.71
N PHE A 76 3.12 4.77 35.08
CA PHE A 76 3.35 5.09 33.67
C PHE A 76 3.19 3.81 32.86
N VAL A 77 2.26 3.82 31.90
CA VAL A 77 2.00 2.68 31.01
C VAL A 77 2.45 3.05 29.61
N GLN A 78 3.28 2.21 28.99
CA GLN A 78 3.60 2.34 27.57
C GLN A 78 2.44 1.79 26.75
N ILE A 79 1.94 2.63 25.83
CA ILE A 79 0.90 2.31 24.87
C ILE A 79 1.55 2.35 23.50
N GLU A 80 1.33 1.31 22.74
CA GLU A 80 1.74 1.22 21.34
C GLU A 80 0.56 1.58 20.45
N GLU A 81 0.79 2.52 19.53
CA GLU A 81 -0.19 3.01 18.58
C GLU A 81 0.34 2.74 17.17
N SER A 82 -0.44 2.06 16.33
CA SER A 82 -0.07 1.84 14.93
C SER A 82 0.01 3.16 14.17
N ILE A 83 1.06 3.35 13.38
CA ILE A 83 1.25 4.51 12.50
C ILE A 83 1.31 4.04 11.07
N LYS A 84 0.73 4.82 10.15
CA LYS A 84 0.93 4.65 8.71
C LYS A 84 2.41 4.75 8.37
N SER A 85 2.93 3.69 7.78
CA SER A 85 4.33 3.55 7.38
C SER A 85 4.42 3.04 5.95
N PHE A 86 5.47 3.40 5.22
CA PHE A 86 5.78 2.78 3.93
C PHE A 86 5.84 1.24 4.05
N PHE A 87 6.33 0.74 5.19
CA PHE A 87 6.49 -0.69 5.42
C PHE A 87 5.17 -1.46 5.57
N ASP A 88 4.04 -0.75 5.71
CA ASP A 88 2.70 -1.37 5.64
C ASP A 88 2.43 -1.96 4.25
N PHE A 89 3.16 -1.52 3.21
CA PHE A 89 3.14 -2.07 1.87
C PHE A 89 3.55 -3.56 1.82
N PHE A 90 4.35 -4.03 2.77
CA PHE A 90 4.72 -5.45 2.89
C PHE A 90 3.69 -6.26 3.68
N SER A 91 2.60 -5.63 4.14
CA SER A 91 1.46 -6.27 4.79
C SER A 91 0.17 -5.90 4.04
N PRO A 92 -0.02 -6.40 2.80
CA PRO A 92 -1.22 -6.09 2.03
C PRO A 92 -2.47 -6.75 2.65
N PRO A 93 -3.68 -6.23 2.37
CA PRO A 93 -4.93 -6.89 2.75
C PRO A 93 -5.01 -8.32 2.19
N ILE A 94 -5.56 -9.23 2.98
CA ILE A 94 -5.79 -10.61 2.56
C ILE A 94 -7.07 -10.66 1.73
N ILE A 95 -6.96 -11.16 0.51
CA ILE A 95 -8.12 -11.37 -0.37
C ILE A 95 -8.76 -12.71 0.01
N PRO A 96 -10.05 -12.74 0.40
CA PRO A 96 -10.77 -13.97 0.69
C PRO A 96 -10.87 -14.89 -0.54
N ILE A 97 -11.02 -16.19 -0.32
CA ILE A 97 -11.20 -17.20 -1.40
C ILE A 97 -12.41 -16.87 -2.28
N ASN A 98 -13.45 -16.29 -1.67
CA ASN A 98 -14.69 -15.88 -2.34
C ASN A 98 -14.53 -14.62 -3.20
N GLY A 99 -13.38 -13.94 -3.13
CA GLY A 99 -13.03 -12.77 -3.92
C GLY A 99 -13.11 -11.44 -3.15
N ILE A 100 -12.74 -10.36 -3.86
CA ILE A 100 -12.61 -9.00 -3.32
C ILE A 100 -13.95 -8.46 -2.78
N HIS A 101 -15.10 -8.90 -3.32
CA HIS A 101 -16.42 -8.44 -2.90
C HIS A 101 -16.79 -8.80 -1.45
N ASP A 102 -16.15 -9.83 -0.88
CA ASP A 102 -16.36 -10.24 0.51
C ASP A 102 -15.49 -9.45 1.49
N MET A 103 -14.63 -8.55 1.00
CA MET A 103 -13.84 -7.64 1.83
C MET A 103 -14.69 -6.45 2.29
N ASN A 104 -14.38 -5.89 3.46
CA ASN A 104 -14.96 -4.62 3.86
C ASN A 104 -14.46 -3.48 2.94
N LYS A 105 -15.17 -2.36 2.91
CA LYS A 105 -14.85 -1.24 2.02
C LYS A 105 -13.48 -0.62 2.30
N GLU A 106 -13.01 -0.63 3.55
CA GLU A 106 -11.72 -0.06 3.92
C GLU A 106 -10.55 -0.90 3.37
N ASP A 107 -10.65 -2.23 3.46
CA ASP A 107 -9.66 -3.16 2.94
C ASP A 107 -9.65 -3.17 1.40
N GLN A 108 -10.80 -2.98 0.75
CA GLN A 108 -10.88 -2.79 -0.71
C GLN A 108 -10.12 -1.55 -1.15
N ILE A 109 -10.34 -0.40 -0.50
CA ILE A 109 -9.63 0.85 -0.79
C ILE A 109 -8.12 0.68 -0.55
N ARG A 110 -7.74 0.01 0.54
CA ARG A 110 -6.33 -0.26 0.84
C ARG A 110 -5.68 -1.18 -0.20
N LEU A 111 -6.41 -2.19 -0.69
CA LEU A 111 -5.93 -3.10 -1.72
C LEU A 111 -5.74 -2.39 -3.06
N GLU A 112 -6.69 -1.55 -3.45
CA GLU A 112 -6.60 -0.75 -4.68
C GLU A 112 -5.38 0.18 -4.66
N ALA A 113 -5.20 0.93 -3.57
CA ALA A 113 -4.03 1.79 -3.38
C ALA A 113 -2.71 0.99 -3.37
N ASP A 114 -2.72 -0.22 -2.82
CA ASP A 114 -1.55 -1.11 -2.81
C ASP A 114 -1.16 -1.57 -4.23
N ILE A 115 -2.14 -1.95 -5.05
CA ILE A 115 -1.93 -2.35 -6.45
C ILE A 115 -1.44 -1.17 -7.27
N GLU A 116 -2.08 0.00 -7.13
CA GLU A 116 -1.69 1.23 -7.82
C GLU A 116 -0.23 1.59 -7.49
N PHE A 117 0.14 1.56 -6.21
CA PHE A 117 1.50 1.85 -5.78
C PHE A 117 2.52 0.82 -6.32
N GLY A 118 2.16 -0.46 -6.34
CA GLY A 118 2.97 -1.52 -6.95
C GLY A 118 3.20 -1.30 -8.45
N LEU A 119 2.16 -0.89 -9.18
CA LEU A 119 2.25 -0.56 -10.60
C LEU A 119 3.08 0.70 -10.84
N LEU A 120 2.90 1.74 -10.03
CA LEU A 120 3.70 2.97 -10.08
C LEU A 120 5.19 2.66 -9.98
N LEU A 121 5.58 1.84 -8.99
CA LEU A 121 6.96 1.41 -8.83
C LEU A 121 7.46 0.62 -10.05
N LYS A 122 6.68 -0.37 -10.51
CA LYS A 122 7.06 -1.25 -11.61
C LYS A 122 7.18 -0.52 -12.95
N GLN A 123 6.23 0.34 -13.29
CA GLN A 123 6.07 0.92 -14.62
C GLN A 123 6.72 2.29 -14.74
N ARG A 124 6.78 3.08 -13.67
CA ARG A 124 7.30 4.45 -13.73
C ARG A 124 8.64 4.60 -13.01
N VAL A 125 8.70 4.26 -11.72
CA VAL A 125 9.89 4.52 -10.90
C VAL A 125 11.07 3.66 -11.33
N LEU A 126 10.91 2.33 -11.40
CA LEU A 126 12.03 1.42 -11.70
C LEU A 126 12.68 1.68 -13.08
N PRO A 127 11.92 1.83 -14.19
CA PRO A 127 12.53 2.07 -15.51
C PRO A 127 13.23 3.42 -15.64
N ARG A 128 12.87 4.40 -14.81
CA ARG A 128 13.34 5.79 -14.89
C ARG A 128 13.96 6.28 -13.58
N ALA A 129 14.49 5.39 -12.75
CA ALA A 129 14.89 5.71 -11.37
C ALA A 129 15.85 6.91 -11.27
N ILE A 130 16.72 7.10 -12.26
CA ILE A 130 17.62 8.26 -12.32
C ILE A 130 16.87 9.60 -12.43
N LEU A 131 15.80 9.67 -13.22
CA LEU A 131 15.00 10.89 -13.40
C LEU A 131 14.21 11.23 -12.12
N TYR A 132 13.78 10.21 -11.38
CA TYR A 132 13.18 10.40 -10.05
C TYR A 132 14.20 10.89 -9.03
N TYR A 133 15.42 10.37 -9.11
CA TYR A 133 16.52 10.80 -8.24
C TYR A 133 16.96 12.24 -8.53
N THR A 134 17.05 12.64 -9.80
CA THR A 134 17.42 14.01 -10.17
C THR A 134 16.25 15.01 -10.07
N GLY A 135 15.02 14.53 -9.98
CA GLY A 135 13.80 15.35 -9.92
C GLY A 135 13.25 15.73 -11.31
N GLU A 136 13.91 15.34 -12.40
CA GLU A 136 13.48 15.60 -13.78
C GLU A 136 12.19 14.85 -14.16
N ALA A 137 11.78 13.84 -13.38
CA ALA A 137 10.50 13.17 -13.58
C ALA A 137 9.29 14.00 -13.09
N LEU A 138 9.49 15.04 -12.25
CA LEU A 138 8.39 15.81 -11.65
C LEU A 138 7.47 16.51 -12.68
N PRO A 139 8.00 17.16 -13.74
CA PRO A 139 7.14 17.78 -14.76
C PRO A 139 6.23 16.77 -15.46
N ILE A 140 6.74 15.56 -15.73
CA ILE A 140 5.99 14.47 -16.38
C ILE A 140 4.77 14.05 -15.53
N PHE A 141 4.88 14.12 -14.19
CA PHE A 141 3.75 13.86 -13.31
C PHE A 141 2.68 14.95 -13.38
N HIS A 142 3.08 16.21 -13.45
CA HIS A 142 2.15 17.32 -13.51
C HIS A 142 1.42 17.39 -14.86
N GLU A 143 2.12 17.11 -15.96
CA GLU A 143 1.51 17.09 -17.29
C GLU A 143 0.47 15.96 -17.46
N GLU A 144 0.67 14.80 -16.82
CA GLU A 144 -0.30 13.70 -16.88
C GLU A 144 -1.54 13.90 -15.97
N GLU A 145 -1.48 14.82 -15.01
CA GLU A 145 -2.64 15.19 -14.17
C GLU A 145 -3.54 16.23 -14.86
N ASP A 146 -2.96 17.13 -15.66
CA ASP A 146 -3.69 18.18 -16.38
C ASP A 146 -4.54 17.63 -17.56
N ASP A 147 -4.20 16.46 -18.11
CA ASP A 147 -4.97 15.80 -19.19
C ASP A 147 -6.29 15.12 -18.72
N LYS A 148 -6.63 15.20 -17.43
CA LYS A 148 -7.86 14.59 -16.87
C LYS A 148 -9.05 15.54 -16.68
N ASP A 149 -8.90 16.85 -16.90
CA ASP A 149 -9.96 17.83 -16.63
C ASP A 149 -10.71 18.37 -17.87
N ASP A 150 -10.37 17.94 -19.09
CA ASP A 150 -10.95 18.50 -20.34
C ASP A 150 -12.01 17.63 -21.03
N GLN A 151 -12.87 16.93 -20.28
CA GLN A 151 -14.13 16.41 -20.81
C GLN A 151 -15.27 16.49 -19.80
N LEU A 152 -15.87 17.69 -19.61
CA LEU A 152 -17.31 17.86 -19.30
C LEU A 152 -17.75 19.34 -19.21
N THR A 153 -17.37 20.22 -20.13
CA THR A 153 -18.12 21.50 -20.30
C THR A 153 -18.21 21.98 -21.76
N ALA A 154 -19.33 21.69 -22.41
CA ALA A 154 -19.95 22.50 -23.48
C ALA A 154 -21.39 21.98 -23.66
N SER A 155 -22.34 22.49 -22.89
CA SER A 155 -23.31 23.52 -23.32
C SER A 155 -24.43 22.99 -24.23
N ASP A 156 -25.56 22.71 -23.57
CA ASP A 156 -26.93 23.09 -23.95
C ASP A 156 -27.10 23.91 -25.26
N SER A 157 -27.96 23.44 -26.19
CA SER A 157 -29.06 24.20 -26.82
C SER A 157 -29.53 23.61 -28.17
N SER A 158 -30.83 23.30 -28.23
CA SER A 158 -31.74 23.39 -29.40
C SER A 158 -31.64 22.37 -30.57
N GLN A 159 -32.57 21.42 -30.61
CA GLN A 159 -33.74 21.45 -31.52
C GLN A 159 -34.80 20.41 -31.10
#